data_AF-N9V0D3-F1
#
_entry.id   AF-N9V0D3-F1
#
_cell.length_a   1.000
_cell.length_b   1.000
_cell.length_c   1.000
_cell.angle_alpha   90.00
_cell.angle_beta   90.00
_cell.angle_gamma   90.00
#
_symmetry.space_group_name_H-M   'P 1'
#
loop_
_entity.id
_entity.type
_entity.pdbx_description
1 polymer ?
#
loop_
_entity_poly.entity_id
_entity_poly.type
_entity_poly.pdbx_seq_one_letter_code
_entity_poly.pdbx_strand_id
1 'polypeptide(L)'
;MTKNKKLIIGISTAAGIAVPTIAIPTAIVLSKKNKNANNSNIENSQNDQGSMHGNNMYNMPNKMGQVSLNDLFPNKNLGLILTDESKPTSQEIIDALKAKNSSVDSNVFETLTLDGPSEKSAKLSSKIKERYTGSLEVTFEVQTKSDYRNKTKEIVEKLWDQEFKGKLTTTDYFSEILQKITDKINRPLSKISLKENDSQKGFYSIFKDQEDTKNKKPEMKEEMEEKKEEPRKPSTFNLLLDNEELSLEVGEVKRGKRPTKYLDKNGNLRSTPDLNLVNLDTNEIIEIGFHHTKEDEFQAINFPKNIKKVPTTLPSLITTLEGAFKDLESEIVEGIDQWDTSNITSMESTFWGAKKFNGNISKWKTTKVKSFRNMFNSAESFNGKLKDWNTENATSMNAMFTFAKTFNQDISKWRTEKVTDMAQMFYGAEKFNQELKNWNVKMVADMSFMFASAKVFNQELNDWKTEEVKSMRSMFEGASKFNKPIGTWNTNNVEDMGRMFFNATSFDQDIKNWNTDKLKKSHQYFKFVEGSKIHDKENYLPEKLKEKVKKMSMRETNSRSTSSAK
;
A
#
# COMPACT_ATOMS: atom_id res chain seq x y z
N MET A 1 33.44 2.45 26.04
CA MET A 1 32.78 3.72 26.46
C MET A 1 31.58 3.97 25.56
N THR A 2 30.45 3.36 25.89
CA THR A 2 29.18 3.45 25.15
C THR A 2 28.25 4.39 25.92
N LYS A 3 28.05 5.62 25.42
CA LYS A 3 27.08 6.56 26.00
C LYS A 3 25.73 6.40 25.31
N ASN A 4 24.83 5.69 25.98
CA ASN A 4 23.39 5.76 25.74
C ASN A 4 22.88 7.17 26.08
N LYS A 5 22.47 7.95 25.09
CA LYS A 5 21.64 9.14 25.30
C LYS A 5 20.18 8.75 25.15
N LYS A 6 19.48 8.62 26.29
CA LYS A 6 18.01 8.62 26.36
C LYS A 6 17.52 10.00 25.92
N LEU A 7 16.74 10.06 24.85
CA LEU A 7 16.01 11.24 24.43
C LEU A 7 14.73 11.34 25.26
N ILE A 8 14.64 12.38 26.11
CA ILE A 8 13.44 12.74 26.86
C ILE A 8 12.59 13.61 25.94
N ILE A 9 11.44 13.09 25.50
CA ILE A 9 10.45 13.85 24.73
C ILE A 9 9.64 14.67 25.73
N GLY A 10 9.97 15.96 25.86
CA GLY A 10 9.14 16.94 26.54
C GLY A 10 8.03 17.40 25.61
N ILE A 11 6.78 17.04 25.91
CA ILE A 11 5.60 17.54 25.22
C ILE A 11 5.27 18.91 25.83
N SER A 12 5.49 19.99 25.08
CA SER A 12 5.03 21.33 25.42
C SER A 12 3.57 21.49 24.97
N THR A 13 2.64 21.43 25.93
CA THR A 13 1.22 21.77 25.72
C THR A 13 1.02 23.29 25.77
N ALA A 14 0.48 23.87 24.70
CA ALA A 14 -0.04 25.24 24.69
C ALA A 14 -1.56 25.23 24.48
N ALA A 15 -2.26 25.76 25.49
CA ALA A 15 -3.61 26.34 25.54
C ALA A 15 -4.78 25.68 24.74
N GLY A 16 -5.62 24.93 25.47
CA GLY A 16 -6.91 25.50 25.87
C GLY A 16 -8.18 25.19 25.08
N ILE A 17 -8.53 23.91 24.88
CA ILE A 17 -9.93 23.47 25.01
C ILE A 17 -9.89 22.23 25.90
N ALA A 18 -10.36 22.37 27.15
CA ALA A 18 -10.51 21.25 28.06
C ALA A 18 -11.67 20.37 27.58
N VAL A 19 -11.36 19.25 26.94
CA VAL A 19 -12.33 18.17 26.76
C VAL A 19 -12.34 17.37 28.06
N PRO A 20 -13.47 17.23 28.76
CA PRO A 20 -13.51 16.48 30.00
C PRO A 20 -13.16 15.02 29.71
N THR A 21 -12.12 14.50 30.37
CA THR A 21 -11.87 13.07 30.44
C THR A 21 -13.05 12.46 31.19
N ILE A 22 -13.92 11.72 30.49
CA ILE A 22 -15.06 11.04 31.12
C ILE A 22 -14.50 9.79 31.82
N ALA A 23 -14.12 9.93 33.08
CA ALA A 23 -13.48 8.87 33.85
C ALA A 23 -14.50 7.82 34.34
N ILE A 24 -14.16 6.54 34.19
CA ILE A 24 -14.86 5.40 34.79
C ILE A 24 -13.84 4.56 35.57
N PRO A 25 -14.22 3.99 36.74
CA PRO A 25 -13.30 3.17 37.52
C PRO A 25 -12.70 2.00 36.71
N THR A 26 -11.40 1.75 36.91
CA THR A 26 -10.66 0.64 36.30
C THR A 26 -11.13 -0.70 36.86
N ALA A 27 -11.73 -1.57 36.03
CA ALA A 27 -12.20 -2.90 36.42
C ALA A 27 -11.09 -3.96 36.41
N ILE A 28 -11.20 -4.98 37.25
CA ILE A 28 -10.37 -6.19 37.15
C ILE A 28 -11.01 -7.12 36.11
N VAL A 29 -10.34 -7.34 34.98
CA VAL A 29 -10.80 -8.24 33.91
C VAL A 29 -10.12 -9.61 34.05
N LEU A 30 -10.91 -10.65 34.29
CA LEU A 30 -10.44 -12.03 34.41
C LEU A 30 -10.80 -12.82 33.14
N SER A 31 -9.81 -13.15 32.31
CA SER A 31 -10.03 -13.94 31.09
C SER A 31 -10.07 -15.45 31.39
N LYS A 32 -11.17 -16.13 31.03
CA LYS A 32 -11.17 -17.60 30.91
C LYS A 32 -10.25 -18.02 29.76
N LYS A 33 -9.13 -18.71 30.05
CA LYS A 33 -8.41 -19.48 29.02
C LYS A 33 -9.32 -20.66 28.62
N ASN A 34 -9.90 -20.58 27.42
CA ASN A 34 -10.51 -21.73 26.76
C ASN A 34 -9.43 -22.79 26.51
N LYS A 35 -9.51 -23.93 27.20
CA LYS A 35 -8.78 -25.15 26.82
C LYS A 35 -9.46 -25.73 25.59
N ASN A 36 -8.95 -25.38 24.41
CA ASN A 36 -9.01 -26.24 23.22
C ASN A 36 -7.64 -26.18 22.56
N ALA A 37 -6.80 -27.17 22.88
CA ALA A 37 -5.64 -27.51 22.09
C ALA A 37 -5.47 -29.04 22.16
N ASN A 38 -5.43 -29.61 20.97
CA ASN A 38 -5.36 -31.02 20.66
C ASN A 38 -4.19 -31.74 21.31
N ASN A 39 -4.44 -33.04 21.55
CA ASN A 39 -3.45 -34.10 21.64
C ASN A 39 -2.27 -33.88 20.67
N SER A 40 -1.05 -33.89 21.20
CA SER A 40 0.05 -34.61 20.56
C SER A 40 1.16 -34.91 21.57
N ASN A 41 1.54 -36.18 21.56
CA ASN A 41 2.86 -36.74 21.85
C ASN A 41 3.31 -36.86 23.31
N ILE A 42 2.99 -38.04 23.86
CA ILE A 42 3.80 -38.77 24.83
C ILE A 42 4.82 -39.60 24.03
N GLU A 43 6.11 -39.37 24.25
CA GLU A 43 7.18 -40.34 24.00
C GLU A 43 8.12 -40.40 25.21
N ASN A 44 8.05 -41.56 25.89
CA ASN A 44 9.09 -42.36 26.54
C ASN A 44 10.40 -41.73 27.09
N SER A 45 10.67 -41.99 28.37
CA SER A 45 11.54 -43.09 28.86
C SER A 45 11.78 -42.87 30.37
N GLN A 46 11.28 -43.72 31.27
CA GLN A 46 11.90 -44.96 31.78
C GLN A 46 13.39 -44.86 32.12
N ASN A 47 13.67 -44.84 33.42
CA ASN A 47 14.61 -45.67 34.21
C ASN A 47 14.68 -44.99 35.60
N ASP A 48 14.69 -45.64 36.76
CA ASP A 48 15.03 -47.01 37.10
C ASP A 48 14.42 -47.32 38.48
N GLN A 49 14.13 -48.60 38.75
CA GLN A 49 13.73 -49.07 40.07
C GLN A 49 14.93 -49.17 41.02
N GLY A 50 14.70 -48.85 42.30
CA GLY A 50 15.67 -49.09 43.37
C GLY A 50 15.00 -49.07 44.75
N SER A 51 14.83 -50.25 45.32
CA SER A 51 14.19 -50.57 46.61
C SER A 51 14.76 -49.83 47.84
N MET A 52 13.94 -49.59 48.86
CA MET A 52 13.94 -50.37 50.11
C MET A 52 12.97 -49.81 51.16
N HIS A 53 12.49 -50.73 52.00
CA HIS A 53 11.59 -50.56 53.12
C HIS A 53 11.96 -49.46 54.12
N GLY A 54 10.94 -48.93 54.81
CA GLY A 54 11.10 -48.27 56.10
C GLY A 54 9.84 -47.59 56.59
N ASN A 55 9.01 -48.33 57.34
CA ASN A 55 8.04 -47.75 58.26
C ASN A 55 8.71 -46.68 59.13
N ASN A 56 8.11 -45.50 59.24
CA ASN A 56 8.11 -44.79 60.51
C ASN A 56 6.89 -43.86 60.65
N MET A 57 6.04 -44.27 61.60
CA MET A 57 5.04 -43.45 62.26
C MET A 57 5.67 -42.19 62.87
N TYR A 58 4.87 -41.12 62.86
CA TYR A 58 4.87 -39.98 63.78
C TYR A 58 6.22 -39.45 64.27
N ASN A 59 6.66 -38.36 63.65
CA ASN A 59 7.39 -37.32 64.37
C ASN A 59 7.03 -35.95 63.77
N MET A 60 6.01 -35.29 64.35
CA MET A 60 5.94 -33.83 64.32
C MET A 60 6.86 -33.34 65.43
N PRO A 61 7.65 -32.28 65.18
CA PRO A 61 7.18 -31.01 65.72
C PRO A 61 7.52 -29.83 64.80
N ASN A 62 6.49 -29.10 64.40
CA ASN A 62 6.53 -27.67 64.60
C ASN A 62 5.10 -27.14 64.60
N LYS A 63 4.72 -26.51 65.71
CA LYS A 63 3.68 -25.48 65.69
C LYS A 63 4.11 -24.46 64.64
N MET A 64 3.71 -24.62 63.38
CA MET A 64 3.47 -23.44 62.57
C MET A 64 2.37 -22.72 63.33
N GLY A 65 2.72 -21.62 64.01
CA GLY A 65 1.72 -20.76 64.61
C GLY A 65 0.65 -20.50 63.56
N GLN A 66 -0.62 -20.66 63.94
CA GLN A 66 -1.71 -20.38 63.04
C GLN A 66 -1.51 -19.01 62.40
N VAL A 67 -1.55 -18.95 61.08
CA VAL A 67 -1.31 -17.71 60.34
C VAL A 67 -2.65 -17.01 60.14
N SER A 68 -2.74 -15.75 60.59
CA SER A 68 -3.94 -14.93 60.43
C SER A 68 -4.21 -14.63 58.95
N LEU A 69 -5.43 -14.89 58.48
CA LEU A 69 -5.84 -14.50 57.13
C LEU A 69 -5.72 -12.98 56.91
N ASN A 70 -5.92 -12.16 57.95
CA ASN A 70 -5.78 -10.70 57.84
C ASN A 70 -4.34 -10.24 57.59
N ASP A 71 -3.35 -11.03 57.99
CA ASP A 71 -1.92 -10.73 57.82
C ASP A 71 -1.41 -11.24 56.47
N LEU A 72 -2.00 -12.33 55.96
CA LEU A 72 -1.70 -12.89 54.64
C LEU A 72 -2.22 -12.04 53.48
N PHE A 73 -3.35 -11.36 53.66
CA PHE A 73 -4.03 -10.59 52.61
C PHE A 73 -4.03 -9.09 52.92
N PRO A 74 -2.96 -8.36 52.59
CA PRO A 74 -2.86 -6.92 52.86
C PRO A 74 -3.84 -6.08 52.03
N ASN A 75 -4.18 -6.52 50.80
CA ASN A 75 -5.09 -5.79 49.92
C ASN A 75 -6.52 -6.35 50.01
N LYS A 76 -7.36 -5.64 50.78
CA LYS A 76 -8.74 -6.06 51.09
C LYS A 76 -9.81 -5.36 50.25
N ASN A 77 -9.48 -4.21 49.66
CA ASN A 77 -10.32 -3.55 48.67
C ASN A 77 -10.00 -4.13 47.28
N LEU A 78 -10.93 -4.91 46.74
CA LEU A 78 -10.79 -5.58 45.46
C LEU A 78 -11.12 -4.66 44.28
N GLY A 79 -11.69 -3.48 44.53
CA GLY A 79 -12.14 -2.56 43.47
C GLY A 79 -13.40 -3.06 42.78
N LEU A 80 -13.53 -2.76 41.48
CA LEU A 80 -14.70 -3.13 40.68
C LEU A 80 -14.61 -4.58 40.18
N ILE A 81 -15.60 -5.39 40.56
CA ILE A 81 -15.82 -6.76 40.10
C ILE A 81 -16.96 -6.76 39.08
N LEU A 82 -16.69 -7.30 37.89
CA LEU A 82 -17.69 -7.48 36.84
C LEU A 82 -18.26 -8.90 36.89
N THR A 83 -19.57 -9.02 37.08
CA THR A 83 -20.30 -10.31 37.21
C THR A 83 -21.43 -10.40 36.19
N ASP A 84 -21.89 -11.62 35.87
CA ASP A 84 -23.08 -11.83 35.04
C ASP A 84 -24.38 -11.68 35.85
N GLU A 85 -24.30 -11.78 37.18
CA GLU A 85 -25.44 -11.74 38.11
C GLU A 85 -25.44 -10.45 38.95
N SER A 86 -26.46 -10.24 39.78
CA SER A 86 -26.51 -9.08 40.69
C SER A 86 -25.48 -9.13 41.82
N LYS A 87 -24.86 -10.30 42.04
CA LYS A 87 -23.80 -10.52 43.03
C LYS A 87 -22.64 -11.30 42.40
N PRO A 88 -21.40 -11.07 42.83
CA PRO A 88 -20.27 -11.83 42.35
C PRO A 88 -20.27 -13.24 42.96
N THR A 89 -19.90 -14.21 42.14
CA THR A 89 -19.68 -15.59 42.58
C THR A 89 -18.49 -15.69 43.52
N SER A 90 -18.43 -16.73 44.35
CA SER A 90 -17.27 -16.98 45.20
C SER A 90 -15.97 -17.08 44.41
N GLN A 91 -16.02 -17.62 43.19
CA GLN A 91 -14.86 -17.72 42.32
C GLN A 91 -14.38 -16.35 41.83
N GLU A 92 -15.29 -15.47 41.40
CA GLU A 92 -14.93 -14.11 40.96
C GLU A 92 -14.29 -13.29 42.09
N ILE A 93 -14.77 -13.45 43.32
CA ILE A 93 -14.19 -12.79 44.50
C ILE A 93 -12.80 -13.36 44.82
N ILE A 94 -12.63 -14.68 44.77
CA ILE A 94 -11.34 -15.34 44.99
C ILE A 94 -10.33 -14.91 43.91
N ASP A 95 -10.75 -14.84 42.65
CA ASP A 95 -9.90 -14.43 41.54
C ASP A 95 -9.50 -12.96 41.65
N ALA A 96 -10.43 -12.07 42.04
CA ALA A 96 -10.15 -10.66 42.30
C ALA A 96 -9.20 -10.48 43.49
N LEU A 97 -9.39 -11.25 44.56
CA LEU A 97 -8.49 -11.29 45.72
C LEU A 97 -7.09 -11.76 45.33
N LYS A 98 -7.00 -12.79 44.47
CA LYS A 98 -5.73 -13.30 43.92
C LYS A 98 -5.01 -12.25 43.08
N ALA A 99 -5.75 -11.54 42.22
CA ALA A 99 -5.19 -10.47 41.41
C ALA A 99 -4.61 -9.32 42.26
N LYS A 100 -5.25 -8.99 43.38
CA LYS A 100 -4.80 -7.93 44.31
C LYS A 100 -3.70 -8.36 45.27
N ASN A 101 -3.52 -9.66 45.48
CA ASN A 101 -2.55 -10.22 46.43
C ASN A 101 -1.69 -11.28 45.74
N SER A 102 -1.05 -10.89 44.62
CA SER A 102 -0.25 -11.79 43.77
C SER A 102 0.96 -12.42 44.45
N SER A 103 1.40 -11.86 45.60
CA SER A 103 2.49 -12.39 46.43
C SER A 103 2.07 -13.57 47.32
N VAL A 104 0.77 -13.84 47.45
CA VAL A 104 0.24 -14.96 48.26
C VAL A 104 0.29 -16.26 47.44
N ASP A 105 0.70 -17.35 48.07
CA ASP A 105 0.76 -18.68 47.43
C ASP A 105 -0.63 -19.08 46.90
N SER A 106 -0.67 -19.52 45.63
CA SER A 106 -1.90 -19.94 44.94
C SER A 106 -2.68 -21.03 45.67
N ASN A 107 -1.98 -21.91 46.39
CA ASN A 107 -2.61 -23.00 47.14
C ASN A 107 -3.44 -22.48 48.34
N VAL A 108 -3.13 -21.30 48.87
CA VAL A 108 -3.89 -20.69 49.98
C VAL A 108 -5.31 -20.37 49.55
N PHE A 109 -5.50 -19.91 48.30
CA PHE A 109 -6.80 -19.52 47.76
C PHE A 109 -7.77 -20.70 47.65
N GLU A 110 -7.28 -21.92 47.41
CA GLU A 110 -8.10 -23.14 47.34
C GLU A 110 -8.66 -23.57 48.71
N THR A 111 -7.99 -23.12 49.79
CA THR A 111 -8.40 -23.38 51.17
C THR A 111 -9.49 -22.42 51.66
N LEU A 112 -9.81 -21.37 50.90
CA LEU A 112 -10.78 -20.37 51.31
C LEU A 112 -12.22 -20.83 51.06
N THR A 113 -13.10 -20.47 51.99
CA THR A 113 -14.56 -20.54 51.86
C THR A 113 -15.14 -19.16 52.02
N LEU A 114 -16.18 -18.88 51.23
CA LEU A 114 -16.93 -17.64 51.34
C LEU A 114 -18.17 -17.87 52.19
N ASP A 115 -18.33 -17.06 53.23
CA ASP A 115 -19.54 -17.02 54.03
C ASP A 115 -20.44 -15.91 53.46
N GLY A 116 -21.33 -16.28 52.52
CA GLY A 116 -22.41 -15.46 51.98
C GLY A 116 -22.00 -14.06 51.45
N PRO A 117 -21.66 -13.89 50.17
CA PRO A 117 -21.29 -12.58 49.63
C PRO A 117 -22.45 -11.57 49.73
N SER A 118 -22.16 -10.39 50.26
CA SER A 118 -23.02 -9.22 50.15
C SER A 118 -22.77 -8.50 48.82
N GLU A 119 -23.53 -7.45 48.53
CA GLU A 119 -23.35 -6.65 47.31
C GLU A 119 -22.07 -5.81 47.30
N LYS A 120 -21.39 -5.62 48.45
CA LYS A 120 -20.21 -4.74 48.56
C LYS A 120 -19.06 -5.33 49.36
N SER A 121 -19.27 -6.50 49.96
CA SER A 121 -18.27 -7.15 50.80
C SER A 121 -18.48 -8.66 50.86
N ALA A 122 -17.42 -9.37 51.20
CA ALA A 122 -17.50 -10.78 51.53
C ALA A 122 -16.60 -11.11 52.71
N LYS A 123 -17.03 -12.11 53.48
CA LYS A 123 -16.24 -12.68 54.56
C LYS A 123 -15.68 -14.02 54.11
N LEU A 124 -14.37 -14.17 54.22
CA LEU A 124 -13.65 -15.40 53.88
C LEU A 124 -13.10 -16.05 55.15
N SER A 125 -13.26 -17.36 55.21
CA SER A 125 -12.72 -18.24 56.25
C SER A 125 -11.89 -19.34 55.60
N SER A 126 -11.04 -20.04 56.35
CA SER A 126 -10.30 -21.19 55.82
C SER A 126 -10.98 -22.50 56.20
N LYS A 127 -11.01 -23.44 55.26
CA LYS A 127 -11.36 -24.85 55.49
C LYS A 127 -10.39 -25.53 56.45
N ILE A 128 -9.14 -25.05 56.53
CA ILE A 128 -8.04 -25.63 57.32
C ILE A 128 -7.76 -24.74 58.55
N LYS A 129 -8.68 -24.77 59.53
CA LYS A 129 -8.62 -23.93 60.75
C LYS A 129 -7.39 -24.16 61.61
N GLU A 130 -6.75 -25.33 61.47
CA GLU A 130 -5.50 -25.69 62.15
C GLU A 130 -4.29 -24.91 61.62
N ARG A 131 -4.36 -24.40 60.39
CA ARG A 131 -3.26 -23.70 59.72
C ARG A 131 -3.51 -22.21 59.54
N TYR A 132 -4.76 -21.82 59.25
CA TYR A 132 -5.15 -20.43 59.03
C TYR A 132 -6.26 -20.00 59.99
N THR A 133 -6.08 -18.86 60.65
CA THR A 133 -7.02 -18.34 61.65
C THR A 133 -7.63 -17.00 61.28
N GLY A 134 -8.70 -16.67 62.00
CA GLY A 134 -9.44 -15.43 61.81
C GLY A 134 -10.38 -15.48 60.60
N SER A 135 -10.93 -14.32 60.28
CA SER A 135 -11.74 -14.11 59.09
C SER A 135 -11.23 -12.90 58.34
N LEU A 136 -11.16 -13.01 57.01
CA LEU A 136 -10.82 -11.90 56.14
C LEU A 136 -12.11 -11.25 55.64
N GLU A 137 -12.25 -9.94 55.86
CA GLU A 137 -13.30 -9.16 55.23
C GLU A 137 -12.71 -8.40 54.05
N VAL A 138 -13.33 -8.57 52.88
CA VAL A 138 -12.95 -7.88 51.64
C VAL A 138 -14.09 -7.00 51.19
N THR A 139 -13.75 -5.86 50.58
CA THR A 139 -14.73 -4.92 50.02
C THR A 139 -14.54 -4.78 48.51
N PHE A 140 -15.63 -4.54 47.81
CA PHE A 140 -15.64 -4.40 46.36
C PHE A 140 -16.87 -3.61 45.89
N GLU A 141 -16.77 -3.09 44.68
CA GLU A 141 -17.92 -2.57 43.93
C GLU A 141 -18.35 -3.63 42.92
N VAL A 142 -19.66 -3.83 42.76
CA VAL A 142 -20.22 -4.81 41.82
C VAL A 142 -20.91 -4.07 40.69
N GLN A 143 -20.62 -4.49 39.46
CA GLN A 143 -21.40 -4.08 38.30
C GLN A 143 -21.63 -5.28 37.39
N THR A 144 -22.82 -5.38 36.81
CA THR A 144 -23.05 -6.44 35.82
C THR A 144 -22.21 -6.18 34.56
N LYS A 145 -21.76 -7.22 33.88
CA LYS A 145 -21.06 -7.08 32.59
C LYS A 145 -21.93 -6.36 31.56
N SER A 146 -23.24 -6.59 31.59
CA SER A 146 -24.22 -5.89 30.75
C SER A 146 -24.25 -4.39 31.03
N ASP A 147 -24.38 -3.97 32.29
CA ASP A 147 -24.40 -2.55 32.65
C ASP A 147 -23.07 -1.86 32.33
N TYR A 148 -21.96 -2.57 32.53
CA TYR A 148 -20.63 -2.04 32.22
C TYR A 148 -20.48 -1.79 30.71
N ARG A 149 -20.91 -2.76 29.88
CA ARG A 149 -20.93 -2.66 28.43
C ARG A 149 -21.89 -1.57 27.93
N ASN A 150 -23.10 -1.47 28.47
CA ASN A 150 -24.07 -0.43 28.11
C ASN A 150 -23.51 0.97 28.40
N LYS A 151 -22.87 1.17 29.56
CA LYS A 151 -22.17 2.44 29.84
C LYS A 151 -21.00 2.69 28.88
N THR A 152 -20.27 1.65 28.45
CA THR A 152 -19.22 1.82 27.41
C THR A 152 -19.85 2.26 26.09
N LYS A 153 -20.93 1.60 25.67
CA LYS A 153 -21.68 1.90 24.44
C LYS A 153 -22.14 3.35 24.43
N GLU A 154 -22.78 3.83 25.49
CA GLU A 154 -23.23 5.23 25.60
C GLU A 154 -22.08 6.24 25.44
N ILE A 155 -20.90 5.93 25.99
CA ILE A 155 -19.71 6.79 25.87
C ILE A 155 -19.17 6.76 24.45
N VAL A 156 -19.09 5.58 23.83
CA VAL A 156 -18.66 5.44 22.43
C VAL A 156 -19.60 6.22 21.51
N GLU A 157 -20.91 6.06 21.67
CA GLU A 157 -21.93 6.75 20.87
C GLU A 157 -21.83 8.27 21.05
N LYS A 158 -21.71 8.75 22.29
CA LYS A 158 -21.54 10.18 22.57
C LYS A 158 -20.25 10.74 21.96
N LEU A 159 -19.13 10.03 22.11
CA LEU A 159 -17.86 10.41 21.51
C LEU A 159 -17.97 10.43 19.97
N TRP A 160 -18.65 9.43 19.40
CA TRP A 160 -18.88 9.30 17.97
C TRP A 160 -19.64 10.49 17.39
N ASP A 161 -20.78 10.84 17.98
CA ASP A 161 -21.59 11.97 17.55
C ASP A 161 -20.83 13.30 17.66
N GLN A 162 -20.01 13.45 18.70
CA GLN A 162 -19.26 14.68 18.94
C GLN A 162 -18.08 14.86 17.99
N GLU A 163 -17.35 13.79 17.65
CA GLU A 163 -16.04 13.91 17.00
C GLU A 163 -15.97 13.35 15.58
N PHE A 164 -16.81 12.38 15.22
CA PHE A 164 -16.64 11.62 13.99
C PHE A 164 -17.85 11.72 13.05
N LYS A 165 -19.08 11.67 13.57
CA LYS A 165 -20.30 11.70 12.75
C LYS A 165 -20.34 12.92 11.83
N GLY A 166 -20.40 12.69 10.52
CA GLY A 166 -20.42 13.72 9.47
C GLY A 166 -19.12 14.51 9.28
N LYS A 167 -18.02 14.08 9.89
CA LYS A 167 -16.70 14.78 9.85
C LYS A 167 -15.60 13.96 9.17
N LEU A 168 -15.90 12.72 8.78
CA LEU A 168 -14.95 11.78 8.22
C LEU A 168 -14.77 11.97 6.71
N THR A 169 -13.61 11.52 6.24
CA THR A 169 -13.19 11.65 4.85
C THR A 169 -12.83 10.30 4.25
N THR A 170 -12.77 10.23 2.92
CA THR A 170 -12.35 9.01 2.21
C THR A 170 -10.92 8.57 2.50
N THR A 171 -10.11 9.40 3.17
CA THR A 171 -8.72 9.10 3.54
C THR A 171 -8.57 8.59 4.98
N ASP A 172 -9.66 8.54 5.75
CA ASP A 172 -9.65 8.02 7.13
C ASP A 172 -9.77 6.49 7.14
N TYR A 173 -8.99 5.84 7.99
CA TYR A 173 -9.01 4.39 8.19
C TYR A 173 -9.85 3.99 9.40
N PHE A 174 -10.53 2.84 9.31
CA PHE A 174 -11.30 2.29 10.42
C PHE A 174 -10.44 2.04 11.65
N SER A 175 -9.23 1.52 11.46
CA SER A 175 -8.27 1.25 12.53
C SER A 175 -7.83 2.52 13.26
N GLU A 176 -7.63 3.63 12.55
CA GLU A 176 -7.24 4.91 13.15
C GLU A 176 -8.38 5.51 13.98
N ILE A 177 -9.61 5.41 13.48
CA ILE A 177 -10.78 5.89 14.23
C ILE A 177 -11.04 5.00 15.44
N LEU A 178 -10.92 3.68 15.30
CA LEU A 178 -10.94 2.76 16.44
C LEU A 178 -9.89 3.15 17.49
N GLN A 179 -8.65 3.41 17.08
CA GLN A 179 -7.58 3.79 18.00
C GLN A 179 -7.91 5.10 18.75
N LYS A 180 -8.41 6.12 18.04
CA LYS A 180 -8.83 7.39 18.67
C LYS A 180 -9.97 7.19 19.68
N ILE A 181 -10.92 6.29 19.38
CA ILE A 181 -11.99 5.91 20.30
C ILE A 181 -11.39 5.22 21.53
N THR A 182 -10.52 4.23 21.34
CA THR A 182 -9.92 3.47 22.46
C THR A 182 -9.04 4.35 23.35
N ASP A 183 -8.27 5.28 22.79
CA ASP A 183 -7.39 6.19 23.55
C ASP A 183 -8.18 7.10 24.49
N LYS A 184 -9.39 7.51 24.08
CA LYS A 184 -10.24 8.43 24.86
C LYS A 184 -11.05 7.75 25.95
N ILE A 185 -11.28 6.44 25.83
CA ILE A 185 -12.18 5.73 26.73
C ILE A 185 -11.49 5.27 28.03
N ASN A 186 -10.15 5.30 28.14
CA ASN A 186 -9.35 4.99 29.34
C ASN A 186 -9.96 3.91 30.28
N ARG A 187 -10.44 2.82 29.69
CA ARG A 187 -11.00 1.66 30.39
C ARG A 187 -10.18 0.43 29.99
N PRO A 188 -9.94 -0.53 30.90
CA PRO A 188 -9.41 -1.84 30.55
C PRO A 188 -10.51 -2.62 29.80
N LEU A 189 -10.70 -2.31 28.53
CA LEU A 189 -11.70 -2.97 27.70
C LEU A 189 -11.01 -4.06 26.90
N SER A 190 -11.06 -5.26 27.45
CA SER A 190 -10.83 -6.46 26.66
C SER A 190 -11.89 -6.51 25.56
N LYS A 191 -11.50 -6.12 24.33
CA LYS A 191 -12.21 -6.35 23.05
C LYS A 191 -13.19 -5.26 22.58
N ILE A 192 -12.80 -3.97 22.56
CA ILE A 192 -13.29 -3.12 21.45
C ILE A 192 -12.48 -3.52 20.22
N SER A 193 -13.15 -4.05 19.19
CA SER A 193 -12.47 -4.42 17.96
C SER A 193 -13.32 -4.11 16.74
N LEU A 194 -12.68 -4.15 15.59
CA LEU A 194 -13.38 -4.24 14.32
C LEU A 194 -13.81 -5.68 14.08
N LYS A 195 -14.80 -5.89 13.19
CA LYS A 195 -15.07 -7.23 12.66
C LYS A 195 -13.83 -7.76 11.94
N GLU A 196 -13.66 -9.07 11.92
CA GLU A 196 -12.59 -9.73 11.16
C GLU A 196 -12.67 -9.27 9.70
N ASN A 197 -11.58 -8.70 9.17
CA ASN A 197 -11.42 -8.04 7.86
C ASN A 197 -11.74 -6.53 7.75
N ASP A 198 -12.31 -5.89 8.77
CA ASP A 198 -12.61 -4.45 8.71
C ASP A 198 -11.39 -3.57 9.05
N SER A 199 -10.34 -4.13 9.64
CA SER A 199 -9.11 -3.39 10.02
C SER A 199 -8.34 -2.77 8.86
N GLN A 200 -8.52 -3.30 7.65
CA GLN A 200 -7.91 -2.79 6.42
C GLN A 200 -8.83 -1.87 5.63
N LYS A 201 -10.10 -1.72 6.05
CA LYS A 201 -11.07 -0.85 5.37
C LYS A 201 -10.87 0.61 5.78
N GLY A 202 -11.15 1.50 4.83
CA GLY A 202 -11.26 2.93 5.06
C GLY A 202 -12.68 3.41 4.83
N PHE A 203 -12.98 4.64 5.26
CA PHE A 203 -14.30 5.25 5.06
C PHE A 203 -14.64 5.49 3.58
N TYR A 204 -13.69 5.30 2.66
CA TYR A 204 -13.94 5.21 1.25
C TYR A 204 -14.94 4.09 0.87
N SER A 205 -14.94 2.93 1.54
CA SER A 205 -15.88 1.86 1.19
C SER A 205 -17.33 2.29 1.42
N ILE A 206 -17.58 3.01 2.51
CA ILE A 206 -18.90 3.58 2.81
C ILE A 206 -19.25 4.68 1.81
N PHE A 207 -18.29 5.54 1.48
CA PHE A 207 -18.49 6.58 0.47
C PHE A 207 -18.90 6.00 -0.89
N LYS A 208 -18.24 4.91 -1.32
CA LYS A 208 -18.55 4.22 -2.58
C LYS A 208 -19.98 3.71 -2.60
N ASP A 209 -20.43 3.04 -1.53
CA ASP A 209 -21.81 2.57 -1.40
C ASP A 209 -22.83 3.73 -1.49
N GLN A 210 -22.47 4.91 -0.96
CA GLN A 210 -23.30 6.13 -1.06
C GLN A 210 -23.31 6.74 -2.47
N GLU A 211 -22.21 6.70 -3.23
CA GLU A 211 -22.18 7.17 -4.62
C GLU A 211 -22.92 6.21 -5.57
N ASP A 212 -22.72 4.90 -5.44
CA ASP A 212 -23.37 3.88 -6.27
C ASP A 212 -24.90 3.93 -6.14
N THR A 213 -25.40 4.17 -4.93
CA THR A 213 -26.84 4.32 -4.69
C THR A 213 -27.42 5.62 -5.25
N LYS A 214 -26.64 6.69 -5.37
CA LYS A 214 -27.06 7.94 -6.03
C LYS A 214 -27.07 7.81 -7.55
N ASN A 215 -26.16 7.04 -8.11
CA ASN A 215 -25.98 6.90 -9.56
C ASN A 215 -26.92 5.88 -10.23
N LYS A 216 -27.66 5.08 -9.44
CA LYS A 216 -28.81 4.30 -9.95
C LYS A 216 -29.94 5.26 -10.37
N LYS A 217 -29.88 5.77 -11.60
CA LYS A 217 -31.07 6.30 -12.28
C LYS A 217 -32.11 5.18 -12.39
N PRO A 218 -33.41 5.45 -12.17
CA PRO A 218 -34.45 4.48 -12.49
C PRO A 218 -34.39 4.25 -14.00
N GLU A 219 -34.03 3.03 -14.42
CA GLU A 219 -34.20 2.62 -15.81
C GLU A 219 -35.68 2.76 -16.15
N MET A 220 -35.97 3.56 -17.17
CA MET A 220 -37.32 3.92 -17.57
C MET A 220 -38.01 2.75 -18.29
N LYS A 221 -39.23 2.44 -17.80
CA LYS A 221 -40.38 1.75 -18.42
C LYS A 221 -40.30 0.22 -18.32
N GLU A 222 -41.16 -0.48 -17.57
CA GLU A 222 -42.64 -0.53 -17.69
C GLU A 222 -43.32 -0.98 -16.36
N GLU A 223 -44.57 -0.53 -16.18
CA GLU A 223 -45.52 -0.83 -15.08
C GLU A 223 -45.21 -0.29 -13.68
N MET A 224 -45.89 0.82 -13.38
CA MET A 224 -46.03 1.42 -12.06
C MET A 224 -46.82 0.48 -11.14
N GLU A 225 -46.12 -0.27 -10.30
CA GLU A 225 -46.57 -0.44 -8.92
C GLU A 225 -45.65 0.40 -8.04
N GLU A 226 -46.24 1.37 -7.33
CA GLU A 226 -45.59 2.16 -6.27
C GLU A 226 -45.08 1.23 -5.16
N LYS A 227 -43.93 0.59 -5.37
CA LYS A 227 -43.09 0.16 -4.25
C LYS A 227 -42.54 1.42 -3.62
N LYS A 228 -43.20 1.88 -2.55
CA LYS A 228 -42.64 2.84 -1.59
C LYS A 228 -41.17 2.46 -1.37
N GLU A 229 -40.26 3.32 -1.78
CA GLU A 229 -38.84 3.16 -1.45
C GLU A 229 -38.76 2.99 0.07
N GLU A 230 -38.33 1.82 0.53
CA GLU A 230 -38.03 1.64 1.95
C GLU A 230 -37.04 2.73 2.37
N PRO A 231 -37.23 3.35 3.56
CA PRO A 231 -36.33 4.39 4.03
C PRO A 231 -34.89 3.86 4.01
N ARG A 232 -34.01 4.55 3.28
CA ARG A 232 -32.61 4.14 3.07
C ARG A 232 -31.97 3.84 4.41
N LYS A 233 -31.46 2.63 4.59
CA LYS A 233 -30.71 2.26 5.79
C LYS A 233 -29.46 3.16 5.88
N PRO A 234 -29.22 3.84 7.02
CA PRO A 234 -28.06 4.72 7.15
C PRO A 234 -26.76 3.91 7.07
N SER A 235 -25.72 4.48 6.45
CA SER A 235 -24.39 3.87 6.43
C SER A 235 -23.79 3.85 7.83
N THR A 236 -23.34 2.68 8.28
CA THR A 236 -22.81 2.50 9.64
C THR A 236 -21.35 2.05 9.65
N PHE A 237 -20.63 2.48 10.68
CA PHE A 237 -19.34 1.95 11.09
C PHE A 237 -19.58 1.00 12.26
N ASN A 238 -19.23 -0.27 12.08
CA ASN A 238 -19.58 -1.32 13.04
C ASN A 238 -18.38 -1.69 13.91
N LEU A 239 -18.55 -1.59 15.22
CA LEU A 239 -17.60 -2.01 16.24
C LEU A 239 -18.13 -3.27 16.95
N LEU A 240 -17.23 -4.04 17.54
CA LEU A 240 -17.57 -5.09 18.49
C LEU A 240 -17.19 -4.62 19.90
N LEU A 241 -18.15 -4.67 20.83
CA LEU A 241 -17.96 -4.46 22.27
C LEU A 241 -18.22 -5.78 22.98
N ASP A 242 -17.19 -6.45 23.49
CA ASP A 242 -17.32 -7.78 24.11
C ASP A 242 -18.03 -8.81 23.19
N ASN A 243 -17.77 -8.74 21.89
CA ASN A 243 -18.41 -9.52 20.80
C ASN A 243 -19.86 -9.12 20.45
N GLU A 244 -20.44 -8.11 21.08
CA GLU A 244 -21.72 -7.53 20.64
C GLU A 244 -21.50 -6.38 19.66
N GLU A 245 -22.30 -6.33 18.60
CA GLU A 245 -22.17 -5.31 17.55
C GLU A 245 -22.75 -3.96 18.00
N LEU A 246 -21.94 -2.91 17.82
CA LEU A 246 -22.34 -1.52 17.92
C LEU A 246 -22.22 -0.86 16.55
N SER A 247 -23.36 -0.54 15.95
CA SER A 247 -23.43 0.17 14.67
C SER A 247 -23.54 1.68 14.91
N LEU A 248 -22.54 2.43 14.44
CA LEU A 248 -22.45 3.89 14.57
C LEU A 248 -22.78 4.54 13.23
N GLU A 249 -23.80 5.39 13.18
CA GLU A 249 -24.17 6.10 11.95
C GLU A 249 -23.07 7.09 11.54
N VAL A 250 -22.55 6.93 10.33
CA VAL A 250 -21.38 7.71 9.87
C VAL A 250 -21.75 9.11 9.39
N GLY A 251 -22.96 9.27 8.84
CA GLY A 251 -23.36 10.49 8.15
C GLY A 251 -22.69 10.62 6.76
N GLU A 252 -22.54 11.86 6.30
CA GLU A 252 -21.89 12.16 5.02
C GLU A 252 -20.37 11.93 5.12
N VAL A 253 -19.81 11.13 4.20
CA VAL A 253 -18.36 11.02 4.02
C VAL A 253 -17.96 11.91 2.84
N LYS A 254 -16.92 12.73 3.01
CA LYS A 254 -16.44 13.64 1.95
C LYS A 254 -15.12 13.17 1.37
N ARG A 255 -14.81 13.58 0.14
CA ARG A 255 -13.47 13.34 -0.43
C ARG A 255 -12.41 14.01 0.45
N GLY A 256 -11.41 13.24 0.83
CA GLY A 256 -10.37 13.64 1.77
C GLY A 256 -9.01 13.89 1.11
N LYS A 257 -8.18 14.59 1.87
CA LYS A 257 -6.73 14.60 1.69
C LYS A 257 -6.05 14.34 3.03
N ARG A 258 -5.02 13.52 3.01
CA ARG A 258 -4.17 13.26 4.15
C ARG A 258 -2.93 14.16 4.08
N PRO A 259 -2.64 14.96 5.11
CA PRO A 259 -1.46 15.82 5.11
C PRO A 259 -0.17 14.99 5.18
N THR A 260 0.90 15.57 4.67
CA THR A 260 2.25 14.99 4.73
C THR A 260 2.94 15.45 6.01
N LYS A 261 3.56 14.53 6.75
CA LYS A 261 4.46 14.87 7.86
C LYS A 261 5.92 14.67 7.47
N TYR A 262 6.78 15.62 7.82
CA TYR A 262 8.18 15.64 7.39
C TYR A 262 9.08 16.29 8.45
N LEU A 263 10.39 16.07 8.36
CA LEU A 263 11.36 16.81 9.15
C LEU A 263 11.84 18.04 8.36
N ASP A 264 11.70 19.23 8.95
CA ASP A 264 12.30 20.43 8.35
C ASP A 264 13.83 20.37 8.44
N LYS A 265 14.52 21.32 7.78
CA LYS A 265 15.99 21.42 7.78
C LYS A 265 16.64 21.50 9.17
N ASN A 266 15.87 21.85 10.20
CA ASN A 266 16.33 21.93 11.59
C ASN A 266 16.01 20.65 12.39
N GLY A 267 15.43 19.63 11.74
CA GLY A 267 15.01 18.38 12.36
C GLY A 267 13.68 18.45 13.12
N ASN A 268 12.88 19.53 12.95
CA ASN A 268 11.58 19.61 13.61
C ASN A 268 10.50 18.93 12.77
N LEU A 269 9.61 18.20 13.45
CA LEU A 269 8.44 17.62 12.81
C LEU A 269 7.46 18.73 12.36
N ARG A 270 7.13 18.72 11.08
CA ARG A 270 6.14 19.61 10.44
C ARG A 270 5.06 18.78 9.76
N SER A 271 3.95 19.44 9.47
CA SER A 271 2.83 18.87 8.71
C SER A 271 2.38 19.90 7.68
N THR A 272 2.08 19.46 6.45
CA THR A 272 1.52 20.31 5.41
C THR A 272 0.34 19.62 4.70
N PRO A 273 -0.74 20.35 4.39
CA PRO A 273 -1.85 19.85 3.59
C PRO A 273 -1.62 20.01 2.08
N ASP A 274 -0.45 20.53 1.68
CA ASP A 274 -0.08 20.72 0.28
C ASP A 274 0.19 19.39 -0.42
N LEU A 275 -0.20 19.31 -1.69
CA LEU A 275 -0.10 18.09 -2.48
C LEU A 275 1.17 18.05 -3.35
N ASN A 276 1.65 19.23 -3.74
CA ASN A 276 2.86 19.38 -4.54
C ASN A 276 3.99 19.92 -3.66
N LEU A 277 4.92 19.06 -3.27
CA LEU A 277 6.02 19.38 -2.38
C LEU A 277 7.35 19.50 -3.10
N VAL A 278 7.36 19.60 -4.44
CA VAL A 278 8.56 19.62 -5.28
C VAL A 278 9.59 20.67 -4.84
N ASN A 279 9.14 21.82 -4.31
CA ASN A 279 9.99 22.92 -3.83
C ASN A 279 10.16 22.96 -2.31
N LEU A 280 9.64 21.97 -1.57
CA LEU A 280 9.77 21.91 -0.12
C LEU A 280 11.20 21.50 0.25
N ASP A 281 11.88 22.30 1.08
CA ASP A 281 13.25 22.01 1.52
C ASP A 281 13.26 20.97 2.65
N THR A 282 13.16 19.69 2.28
CA THR A 282 13.28 18.56 3.21
C THR A 282 13.89 17.33 2.52
N ASN A 283 14.63 16.53 3.29
CA ASN A 283 15.22 15.28 2.81
C ASN A 283 14.55 14.03 3.40
N GLU A 284 13.57 14.16 4.30
CA GLU A 284 12.91 13.04 4.97
C GLU A 284 11.41 13.27 5.18
N ILE A 285 10.58 12.39 4.59
CA ILE A 285 9.15 12.27 4.88
C ILE A 285 8.95 11.24 5.98
N ILE A 286 8.10 11.57 6.96
CA ILE A 286 7.72 10.71 8.10
C ILE A 286 6.35 10.06 7.88
N GLU A 287 5.41 10.78 7.27
CA GLU A 287 4.12 10.24 6.84
C GLU A 287 3.78 10.75 5.45
N ILE A 288 3.48 9.83 4.53
CA ILE A 288 3.14 10.14 3.13
C ILE A 288 1.73 10.71 3.08
N GLY A 289 1.60 11.95 2.58
CA GLY A 289 0.31 12.52 2.23
C GLY A 289 -0.23 11.94 0.93
N PHE A 290 -1.55 11.99 0.77
CA PHE A 290 -2.26 11.57 -0.44
C PHE A 290 -3.66 12.17 -0.48
N HIS A 291 -4.33 12.12 -1.62
CA HIS A 291 -5.70 12.65 -1.75
C HIS A 291 -6.55 11.82 -2.71
N HIS A 292 -7.87 11.85 -2.48
CA HIS A 292 -8.85 11.23 -3.37
C HIS A 292 -9.14 12.17 -4.55
N THR A 293 -8.83 11.75 -5.77
CA THR A 293 -9.00 12.54 -7.01
C THR A 293 -10.38 12.31 -7.63
N LYS A 294 -10.64 11.06 -8.02
CA LYS A 294 -11.86 10.57 -8.65
C LYS A 294 -12.12 9.14 -8.19
N GLU A 295 -13.22 8.56 -8.67
CA GLU A 295 -13.65 7.20 -8.30
C GLU A 295 -12.50 6.18 -8.34
N ASP A 296 -12.30 5.49 -7.21
CA ASP A 296 -11.24 4.50 -6.95
C ASP A 296 -9.80 5.00 -7.13
N GLU A 297 -9.57 6.33 -7.21
CA GLU A 297 -8.25 6.93 -7.44
C GLU A 297 -7.77 7.79 -6.25
N PHE A 298 -6.68 7.33 -5.64
CA PHE A 298 -5.99 8.02 -4.55
C PHE A 298 -4.54 8.27 -4.95
N GLN A 299 -4.20 9.55 -5.07
CA GLN A 299 -2.91 9.99 -5.56
C GLN A 299 -1.97 10.35 -4.42
N ALA A 300 -0.77 9.78 -4.45
CA ALA A 300 0.34 10.20 -3.59
C ALA A 300 0.75 11.64 -3.89
N ILE A 301 1.27 12.36 -2.89
CA ILE A 301 1.86 13.68 -3.10
C ILE A 301 3.02 13.66 -4.11
N ASN A 302 3.30 14.80 -4.74
CA ASN A 302 4.57 15.01 -5.43
C ASN A 302 5.63 15.28 -4.38
N PHE A 303 6.58 14.36 -4.24
CA PHE A 303 7.65 14.43 -3.26
C PHE A 303 8.61 15.58 -3.56
N PRO A 304 9.30 16.10 -2.53
CA PRO A 304 10.39 17.05 -2.69
C PRO A 304 11.49 16.54 -3.61
N LYS A 305 12.05 17.41 -4.45
CA LYS A 305 13.14 17.06 -5.38
C LYS A 305 14.39 16.53 -4.67
N ASN A 306 14.68 17.05 -3.48
CA ASN A 306 15.84 16.68 -2.68
C ASN A 306 15.56 15.53 -1.68
N ILE A 307 14.42 14.84 -1.81
CA ILE A 307 14.06 13.77 -0.87
C ILE A 307 15.08 12.63 -0.91
N LYS A 308 15.51 12.16 0.26
CA LYS A 308 16.46 11.05 0.42
C LYS A 308 15.89 9.87 1.17
N LYS A 309 14.84 10.09 1.97
CA LYS A 309 14.23 9.06 2.80
C LYS A 309 12.73 9.23 2.86
N VAL A 310 12.02 8.11 2.74
CA VAL A 310 10.58 8.02 2.88
C VAL A 310 10.24 6.89 3.87
N PRO A 311 9.02 6.86 4.42
CA PRO A 311 8.59 5.75 5.26
C PRO A 311 8.63 4.44 4.48
N THR A 312 8.94 3.33 5.15
CA THR A 312 9.00 2.00 4.53
C THR A 312 7.63 1.46 4.12
N THR A 313 6.55 2.08 4.58
CA THR A 313 5.17 1.67 4.29
C THR A 313 4.49 2.72 3.43
N LEU A 314 4.00 2.31 2.26
CA LEU A 314 3.11 3.09 1.42
C LEU A 314 1.66 2.94 1.93
N PRO A 315 0.92 4.03 2.18
CA PRO A 315 -0.50 3.94 2.54
C PRO A 315 -1.29 3.10 1.55
N SER A 316 -2.01 2.08 2.04
CA SER A 316 -2.67 1.07 1.20
C SER A 316 -3.81 1.62 0.34
N LEU A 317 -4.39 2.77 0.72
CA LEU A 317 -5.39 3.47 -0.09
C LEU A 317 -4.80 4.06 -1.38
N ILE A 318 -3.50 4.36 -1.44
CA ILE A 318 -2.89 4.96 -2.64
C ILE A 318 -2.99 3.98 -3.81
N THR A 319 -3.56 4.46 -4.91
CA THR A 319 -3.72 3.70 -6.16
C THR A 319 -2.93 4.31 -7.32
N THR A 320 -2.40 5.52 -7.19
CA THR A 320 -1.53 6.12 -8.22
C THR A 320 -0.30 6.79 -7.63
N LEU A 321 0.85 6.53 -8.26
CA LEU A 321 2.14 7.19 -8.00
C LEU A 321 2.44 8.25 -9.06
N GLU A 322 1.40 8.80 -9.69
CA GLU A 322 1.55 9.76 -10.77
C GLU A 322 2.36 10.98 -10.34
N GLY A 323 3.50 11.19 -11.01
CA GLY A 323 4.42 12.29 -10.73
C GLY A 323 5.03 12.29 -9.34
N ALA A 324 4.96 11.20 -8.57
CA ALA A 324 5.37 11.18 -7.17
C ALA A 324 6.84 11.63 -6.99
N PHE A 325 7.76 11.15 -7.82
CA PHE A 325 9.19 11.50 -7.79
C PHE A 325 9.64 12.26 -9.04
N LYS A 326 8.74 13.08 -9.59
CA LYS A 326 9.06 13.92 -10.73
C LYS A 326 10.20 14.89 -10.37
N ASP A 327 11.17 15.00 -11.27
CA ASP A 327 12.38 15.82 -11.17
C ASP A 327 13.26 15.50 -9.94
N LEU A 328 13.17 14.27 -9.40
CA LEU A 328 13.97 13.83 -8.25
C LEU A 328 15.47 14.01 -8.51
N GLU A 329 16.15 14.66 -7.57
CA GLU A 329 17.59 14.97 -7.62
C GLU A 329 18.44 13.92 -6.90
N SER A 330 17.84 13.09 -6.05
CA SER A 330 18.53 12.00 -5.34
C SER A 330 18.71 10.77 -6.22
N GLU A 331 19.88 10.14 -6.10
CA GLU A 331 20.17 8.87 -6.77
C GLU A 331 19.39 7.69 -6.16
N ILE A 332 19.30 7.67 -4.83
CA ILE A 332 18.62 6.64 -4.05
C ILE A 332 17.67 7.34 -3.06
N VAL A 333 16.51 6.73 -2.83
CA VAL A 333 15.57 7.11 -1.77
C VAL A 333 15.44 5.93 -0.81
N GLU A 334 15.91 6.08 0.43
CA GLU A 334 15.80 5.06 1.47
C GLU A 334 14.32 4.77 1.79
N GLY A 335 13.98 3.48 1.91
CA GLY A 335 12.65 3.00 2.30
C GLY A 335 11.70 2.70 1.13
N ILE A 336 11.97 3.26 -0.05
CA ILE A 336 11.11 3.10 -1.24
C ILE A 336 11.04 1.66 -1.76
N ASP A 337 12.09 0.87 -1.50
CA ASP A 337 12.22 -0.53 -1.94
C ASP A 337 11.33 -1.49 -1.14
N GLN A 338 10.80 -1.04 0.01
CA GLN A 338 9.94 -1.82 0.91
C GLN A 338 8.43 -1.59 0.66
N TRP A 339 8.08 -0.66 -0.23
CA TRP A 339 6.69 -0.33 -0.52
C TRP A 339 5.93 -1.51 -1.13
N ASP A 340 4.75 -1.81 -0.56
CA ASP A 340 3.78 -2.68 -1.21
C ASP A 340 2.99 -1.90 -2.26
N THR A 341 3.36 -2.03 -3.52
CA THR A 341 2.70 -1.34 -4.65
C THR A 341 1.56 -2.16 -5.28
N SER A 342 1.05 -3.21 -4.61
CA SER A 342 0.00 -4.09 -5.16
C SER A 342 -1.33 -3.40 -5.47
N ASN A 343 -1.57 -2.20 -4.93
CA ASN A 343 -2.76 -1.40 -5.22
C ASN A 343 -2.55 -0.34 -6.30
N ILE A 344 -1.33 -0.19 -6.81
CA ILE A 344 -1.02 0.83 -7.82
C ILE A 344 -1.55 0.42 -9.19
N THR A 345 -2.37 1.30 -9.77
CA THR A 345 -2.96 1.18 -11.11
C THR A 345 -2.30 2.10 -12.13
N SER A 346 -1.60 3.14 -11.67
CA SER A 346 -0.87 4.10 -12.53
C SER A 346 0.48 4.47 -11.93
N MET A 347 1.53 4.42 -12.77
CA MET A 347 2.89 4.88 -12.48
C MET A 347 3.30 5.98 -13.48
N GLU A 348 2.33 6.76 -13.95
CA GLU A 348 2.58 7.80 -14.95
C GLU A 348 3.56 8.85 -14.43
N SER A 349 4.61 9.12 -15.20
CA SER A 349 5.61 10.14 -14.89
C SER A 349 6.24 10.03 -13.51
N THR A 350 6.18 8.86 -12.84
CA THR A 350 6.61 8.71 -11.43
C THR A 350 8.03 9.20 -11.21
N PHE A 351 8.97 8.91 -12.13
CA PHE A 351 10.37 9.37 -12.09
C PHE A 351 10.70 10.26 -13.31
N TRP A 352 9.70 10.95 -13.87
CA TRP A 352 9.95 11.85 -15.00
C TRP A 352 10.93 12.95 -14.59
N GLY A 353 12.02 13.13 -15.34
CA GLY A 353 13.05 14.13 -15.05
C GLY A 353 14.00 13.76 -13.91
N ALA A 354 13.88 12.57 -13.31
CA ALA A 354 14.73 12.10 -12.22
C ALA A 354 16.13 11.69 -12.70
N LYS A 355 16.92 12.65 -13.20
CA LYS A 355 18.15 12.41 -13.99
C LYS A 355 19.18 11.51 -13.32
N LYS A 356 19.29 11.57 -11.99
CA LYS A 356 20.27 10.80 -11.20
C LYS A 356 19.70 9.51 -10.62
N PHE A 357 18.38 9.33 -10.63
CA PHE A 357 17.74 8.23 -9.92
C PHE A 357 18.15 6.87 -10.50
N ASN A 358 18.62 5.98 -9.62
CA ASN A 358 18.94 4.58 -9.92
C ASN A 358 18.67 3.67 -8.70
N GLY A 359 17.69 4.06 -7.86
CA GLY A 359 17.30 3.32 -6.68
C GLY A 359 16.67 1.96 -6.99
N ASN A 360 16.72 1.03 -6.03
CA ASN A 360 16.15 -0.30 -6.19
C ASN A 360 14.62 -0.27 -6.07
N ILE A 361 13.94 -0.62 -7.17
CA ILE A 361 12.47 -0.78 -7.23
C ILE A 361 12.08 -2.16 -7.79
N SER A 362 13.00 -3.13 -7.77
CA SER A 362 12.79 -4.47 -8.34
C SER A 362 11.66 -5.26 -7.66
N LYS A 363 11.38 -4.96 -6.38
CA LYS A 363 10.34 -5.61 -5.58
C LYS A 363 8.95 -4.98 -5.72
N TRP A 364 8.81 -3.88 -6.46
CA TRP A 364 7.52 -3.27 -6.71
C TRP A 364 6.62 -4.25 -7.46
N LYS A 365 5.42 -4.47 -6.92
CA LYS A 365 4.37 -5.27 -7.54
C LYS A 365 3.64 -4.40 -8.57
N THR A 366 3.64 -4.81 -9.82
CA THR A 366 3.03 -4.04 -10.93
C THR A 366 1.79 -4.72 -11.52
N THR A 367 1.26 -5.75 -10.87
CA THR A 367 0.19 -6.61 -11.40
C THR A 367 -1.10 -5.85 -11.77
N LYS A 368 -1.39 -4.72 -11.11
CA LYS A 368 -2.58 -3.88 -11.39
C LYS A 368 -2.29 -2.66 -12.27
N VAL A 369 -1.02 -2.39 -12.61
CA VAL A 369 -0.62 -1.17 -13.31
C VAL A 369 -1.08 -1.22 -14.77
N LYS A 370 -1.87 -0.22 -15.16
CA LYS A 370 -2.39 -0.02 -16.52
C LYS A 370 -1.54 0.94 -17.35
N SER A 371 -0.91 1.92 -16.69
CA SER A 371 -0.14 2.96 -17.39
C SER A 371 1.25 3.14 -16.78
N PHE A 372 2.26 3.02 -17.64
CA PHE A 372 3.67 3.31 -17.37
C PHE A 372 4.16 4.55 -18.13
N ARG A 373 3.22 5.34 -18.67
CA ARG A 373 3.52 6.48 -19.53
C ARG A 373 4.53 7.42 -18.87
N ASN A 374 5.59 7.78 -19.60
CA ASN A 374 6.65 8.68 -19.12
C ASN A 374 7.35 8.27 -17.80
N MET A 375 7.18 7.05 -17.28
CA MET A 375 7.61 6.69 -15.92
C MET A 375 9.08 7.04 -15.64
N PHE A 376 10.00 6.75 -16.58
CA PHE A 376 11.43 7.05 -16.49
C PHE A 376 11.89 8.02 -17.58
N ASN A 377 10.97 8.83 -18.11
CA ASN A 377 11.34 9.81 -19.13
C ASN A 377 12.38 10.78 -18.54
N SER A 378 13.49 10.98 -19.23
CA SER A 378 14.63 11.81 -18.80
C SER A 378 15.28 11.37 -17.47
N ALA A 379 15.05 10.13 -17.02
CA ALA A 379 15.80 9.52 -15.93
C ALA A 379 17.15 8.98 -16.45
N GLU A 380 18.05 9.89 -16.81
CA GLU A 380 19.25 9.61 -17.61
C GLU A 380 20.13 8.48 -17.05
N SER A 381 20.26 8.40 -15.72
CA SER A 381 21.10 7.42 -15.01
C SER A 381 20.38 6.13 -14.62
N PHE A 382 19.09 6.01 -14.92
CA PHE A 382 18.30 4.87 -14.50
C PHE A 382 18.68 3.59 -15.27
N ASN A 383 19.05 2.54 -14.53
CA ASN A 383 19.37 1.22 -15.06
C ASN A 383 18.92 0.11 -14.06
N GLY A 384 17.84 0.36 -13.31
CA GLY A 384 17.32 -0.55 -12.28
C GLY A 384 16.70 -1.83 -12.87
N LYS A 385 16.86 -2.96 -12.17
CA LYS A 385 16.36 -4.28 -12.62
C LYS A 385 14.83 -4.34 -12.61
N LEU A 386 14.21 -4.59 -13.78
CA LEU A 386 12.75 -4.64 -13.96
C LEU A 386 12.23 -5.97 -14.52
N LYS A 387 13.10 -6.99 -14.62
CA LYS A 387 12.80 -8.27 -15.28
C LYS A 387 11.56 -8.98 -14.71
N ASP A 388 11.34 -8.85 -13.41
CA ASP A 388 10.29 -9.56 -12.67
C ASP A 388 8.97 -8.76 -12.55
N TRP A 389 8.89 -7.58 -13.19
CA TRP A 389 7.66 -6.80 -13.24
C TRP A 389 6.60 -7.51 -14.11
N ASN A 390 5.38 -7.59 -13.59
CA ASN A 390 4.23 -8.06 -14.35
C ASN A 390 3.60 -6.89 -15.11
N THR A 391 3.60 -6.98 -16.44
CA THR A 391 3.05 -5.95 -17.34
C THR A 391 1.78 -6.39 -18.07
N GLU A 392 1.16 -7.52 -17.71
CA GLU A 392 0.03 -8.12 -18.44
C GLU A 392 -1.24 -7.24 -18.51
N ASN A 393 -1.33 -6.24 -17.64
CA ASN A 393 -2.44 -5.30 -17.55
C ASN A 393 -2.09 -3.92 -18.12
N ALA A 394 -0.86 -3.72 -18.58
CA ALA A 394 -0.43 -2.46 -19.18
C ALA A 394 -1.14 -2.23 -20.52
N THR A 395 -1.76 -1.07 -20.65
CA THR A 395 -2.37 -0.58 -21.90
C THR A 395 -1.57 0.55 -22.53
N SER A 396 -0.76 1.26 -21.74
CA SER A 396 0.07 2.38 -22.18
C SER A 396 1.50 2.28 -21.64
N MET A 397 2.48 2.36 -22.55
CA MET A 397 3.93 2.35 -22.25
C MET A 397 4.69 3.45 -23.00
N ASN A 398 3.97 4.41 -23.58
CA ASN A 398 4.58 5.45 -24.39
C ASN A 398 5.52 6.34 -23.56
N ALA A 399 6.66 6.65 -24.18
CA ALA A 399 7.74 7.43 -23.62
C ALA A 399 8.31 6.92 -22.27
N MET A 400 8.09 5.65 -21.90
CA MET A 400 8.50 5.12 -20.60
C MET A 400 10.01 5.30 -20.32
N PHE A 401 10.88 5.06 -21.31
CA PHE A 401 12.33 5.19 -21.20
C PHE A 401 12.91 6.28 -22.13
N THR A 402 12.09 7.24 -22.55
CA THR A 402 12.57 8.40 -23.34
C THR A 402 13.73 9.07 -22.61
N PHE A 403 14.88 9.24 -23.25
CA PHE A 403 16.12 9.81 -22.69
C PHE A 403 16.65 9.12 -21.42
N ALA A 404 16.24 7.88 -21.12
CA ALA A 404 16.89 7.04 -20.10
C ALA A 404 18.21 6.48 -20.67
N LYS A 405 19.20 7.36 -20.86
CA LYS A 405 20.42 7.14 -21.65
C LYS A 405 21.19 5.87 -21.27
N THR A 406 21.17 5.50 -19.99
CA THR A 406 21.93 4.36 -19.45
C THR A 406 21.15 3.05 -19.38
N PHE A 407 19.84 3.08 -19.59
CA PHE A 407 18.97 1.92 -19.40
C PHE A 407 19.31 0.80 -20.40
N ASN A 408 19.59 -0.39 -19.88
CA ASN A 408 19.87 -1.59 -20.68
C ASN A 408 19.54 -2.89 -19.92
N GLN A 409 18.47 -2.90 -19.12
CA GLN A 409 18.07 -4.08 -18.34
C GLN A 409 17.15 -5.00 -19.13
N ASP A 410 17.28 -6.31 -18.92
CA ASP A 410 16.46 -7.34 -19.54
C ASP A 410 14.97 -7.15 -19.22
N ILE A 411 14.20 -6.89 -20.28
CA ILE A 411 12.74 -6.74 -20.30
C ILE A 411 12.09 -7.70 -21.32
N SER A 412 12.82 -8.73 -21.74
CA SER A 412 12.39 -9.69 -22.77
C SER A 412 11.16 -10.50 -22.36
N LYS A 413 10.90 -10.61 -21.06
CA LYS A 413 9.77 -11.36 -20.47
C LYS A 413 8.50 -10.52 -20.26
N TRP A 414 8.53 -9.23 -20.56
CA TRP A 414 7.36 -8.39 -20.41
C TRP A 414 6.24 -8.82 -21.36
N ARG A 415 5.01 -8.79 -20.83
CA ARG A 415 3.77 -9.06 -21.54
C ARG A 415 3.19 -7.75 -22.05
N THR A 416 3.07 -7.60 -23.37
CA THR A 416 2.67 -6.34 -24.02
C THR A 416 1.38 -6.47 -24.84
N GLU A 417 0.66 -7.60 -24.74
CA GLU A 417 -0.47 -7.93 -25.62
C GLU A 417 -1.66 -6.97 -25.56
N LYS A 418 -1.76 -6.13 -24.51
CA LYS A 418 -2.81 -5.11 -24.34
C LYS A 418 -2.32 -3.68 -24.63
N VAL A 419 -1.04 -3.49 -24.90
CA VAL A 419 -0.45 -2.16 -25.13
C VAL A 419 -0.88 -1.64 -26.50
N THR A 420 -1.42 -0.42 -26.53
CA THR A 420 -1.89 0.21 -27.78
C THR A 420 -1.00 1.36 -28.26
N ASP A 421 -0.16 1.91 -27.37
CA ASP A 421 0.75 3.02 -27.67
C ASP A 421 2.16 2.74 -27.10
N MET A 422 3.14 2.66 -28.00
CA MET A 422 4.56 2.51 -27.71
C MET A 422 5.40 3.68 -28.28
N ALA A 423 4.75 4.80 -28.62
CA ALA A 423 5.45 5.96 -29.15
C ALA A 423 6.55 6.42 -28.17
N GLN A 424 7.72 6.73 -28.71
CA GLN A 424 8.91 7.20 -27.98
C GLN A 424 9.45 6.26 -26.90
N MET A 425 9.00 5.00 -26.80
CA MET A 425 9.32 4.14 -25.65
C MET A 425 10.80 4.09 -25.26
N PHE A 426 11.71 4.06 -26.23
CA PHE A 426 13.17 4.07 -26.06
C PHE A 426 13.84 5.25 -26.79
N TYR A 427 13.11 6.34 -27.06
CA TYR A 427 13.65 7.50 -27.76
C TYR A 427 14.84 8.07 -26.99
N GLY A 428 16.04 8.05 -27.56
CA GLY A 428 17.26 8.55 -26.92
C GLY A 428 17.80 7.68 -25.78
N ALA A 429 17.33 6.43 -25.64
CA ALA A 429 17.90 5.44 -24.72
C ALA A 429 19.22 4.89 -25.31
N GLU A 430 20.29 5.68 -25.25
CA GLU A 430 21.49 5.48 -26.06
C GLU A 430 22.21 4.13 -25.88
N LYS A 431 22.10 3.50 -24.69
CA LYS A 431 22.71 2.20 -24.37
C LYS A 431 21.77 1.00 -24.52
N PHE A 432 20.49 1.21 -24.84
CA PHE A 432 19.50 0.15 -24.86
C PHE A 432 19.75 -0.83 -26.02
N ASN A 433 19.91 -2.12 -25.70
CA ASN A 433 20.14 -3.19 -26.69
C ASN A 433 19.63 -4.57 -26.22
N GLN A 434 18.44 -4.62 -25.62
CA GLN A 434 17.87 -5.86 -25.07
C GLN A 434 16.92 -6.55 -26.04
N GLU A 435 16.83 -7.89 -25.96
CA GLU A 435 15.95 -8.69 -26.82
C GLU A 435 14.47 -8.33 -26.63
N LEU A 436 13.77 -8.05 -27.74
CA LEU A 436 12.34 -7.72 -27.77
C LEU A 436 11.50 -8.63 -28.68
N LYS A 437 12.10 -9.71 -29.22
CA LYS A 437 11.46 -10.60 -30.19
C LYS A 437 10.14 -11.22 -29.71
N ASN A 438 10.02 -11.43 -28.39
CA ASN A 438 8.85 -12.05 -27.76
C ASN A 438 7.73 -11.05 -27.43
N TRP A 439 7.93 -9.75 -27.66
CA TRP A 439 6.91 -8.76 -27.40
C TRP A 439 5.76 -8.90 -28.39
N ASN A 440 4.54 -8.84 -27.86
CA ASN A 440 3.33 -8.86 -28.67
C ASN A 440 2.90 -7.42 -28.98
N VAL A 441 3.07 -7.01 -30.23
CA VAL A 441 2.74 -5.65 -30.70
C VAL A 441 1.49 -5.58 -31.57
N LYS A 442 0.68 -6.65 -31.62
CA LYS A 442 -0.47 -6.78 -32.52
C LYS A 442 -1.56 -5.72 -32.33
N MET A 443 -1.63 -5.09 -31.15
CA MET A 443 -2.62 -4.06 -30.81
C MET A 443 -2.04 -2.64 -30.85
N VAL A 444 -0.73 -2.50 -31.14
CA VAL A 444 -0.06 -1.21 -31.09
C VAL A 444 -0.42 -0.39 -32.34
N ALA A 445 -0.99 0.79 -32.12
CA ALA A 445 -1.37 1.72 -33.17
C ALA A 445 -0.26 2.74 -33.48
N ASP A 446 0.58 3.09 -32.50
CA ASP A 446 1.63 4.10 -32.65
C ASP A 446 3.00 3.59 -32.15
N MET A 447 3.99 3.61 -33.04
CA MET A 447 5.40 3.29 -32.79
C MET A 447 6.33 4.47 -33.13
N SER A 448 5.79 5.68 -33.26
CA SER A 448 6.54 6.87 -33.63
C SER A 448 7.72 7.08 -32.68
N PHE A 449 8.93 7.30 -33.23
CA PHE A 449 10.17 7.55 -32.49
C PHE A 449 10.60 6.44 -31.52
N MET A 450 10.01 5.24 -31.56
CA MET A 450 10.20 4.21 -30.53
C MET A 450 11.68 3.90 -30.24
N PHE A 451 12.53 3.81 -31.26
CA PHE A 451 13.98 3.56 -31.15
C PHE A 451 14.82 4.72 -31.69
N ALA A 452 14.24 5.90 -31.91
CA ALA A 452 14.98 7.04 -32.40
C ALA A 452 16.16 7.34 -31.46
N SER A 453 17.36 7.56 -31.99
CA SER A 453 18.59 7.81 -31.23
C SER A 453 18.97 6.73 -30.20
N ALA A 454 18.39 5.53 -30.26
CA ALA A 454 18.88 4.36 -29.53
C ALA A 454 20.12 3.80 -30.24
N LYS A 455 21.25 4.50 -30.08
CA LYS A 455 22.43 4.43 -30.95
C LYS A 455 22.96 3.01 -31.16
N VAL A 456 22.91 2.16 -30.12
CA VAL A 456 23.47 0.79 -30.12
C VAL A 456 22.43 -0.31 -30.36
N PHE A 457 21.15 0.02 -30.45
CA PHE A 457 20.08 -0.96 -30.57
C PHE A 457 20.22 -1.75 -31.88
N ASN A 458 20.28 -3.08 -31.80
CA ASN A 458 20.45 -3.96 -32.95
C ASN A 458 19.86 -5.37 -32.69
N GLN A 459 18.59 -5.43 -32.27
CA GLN A 459 17.91 -6.66 -31.88
C GLN A 459 16.85 -7.10 -32.89
N GLU A 460 16.55 -8.39 -32.91
CA GLU A 460 15.61 -9.01 -33.85
C GLU A 460 14.16 -8.58 -33.56
N LEU A 461 13.47 -8.17 -34.63
CA LEU A 461 12.07 -7.68 -34.60
C LEU A 461 11.23 -8.27 -35.76
N ASN A 462 11.76 -9.21 -36.53
CA ASN A 462 11.12 -9.76 -37.74
C ASN A 462 9.77 -10.43 -37.48
N ASP A 463 9.56 -10.96 -36.27
CA ASP A 463 8.34 -11.69 -35.90
C ASP A 463 7.24 -10.78 -35.34
N TRP A 464 7.49 -9.46 -35.27
CA TRP A 464 6.49 -8.49 -34.84
C TRP A 464 5.32 -8.41 -35.82
N LYS A 465 4.12 -8.52 -35.25
CA LYS A 465 2.84 -8.40 -35.96
C LYS A 465 2.39 -6.94 -35.98
N THR A 466 2.65 -6.24 -37.10
CA THR A 466 2.47 -4.78 -37.22
C THR A 466 1.18 -4.37 -37.95
N GLU A 467 0.20 -5.26 -38.10
CA GLU A 467 -0.96 -5.02 -38.95
C GLU A 467 -1.82 -3.82 -38.49
N GLU A 468 -1.87 -3.53 -37.19
CA GLU A 468 -2.65 -2.43 -36.62
C GLU A 468 -1.88 -1.10 -36.52
N VAL A 469 -0.59 -1.08 -36.87
CA VAL A 469 0.25 0.11 -36.74
C VAL A 469 -0.16 1.17 -37.76
N LYS A 470 -0.46 2.37 -37.27
CA LYS A 470 -0.81 3.55 -38.07
C LYS A 470 0.37 4.51 -38.26
N SER A 471 1.29 4.58 -37.30
CA SER A 471 2.47 5.45 -37.40
C SER A 471 3.76 4.75 -36.98
N MET A 472 4.77 4.87 -37.84
CA MET A 472 6.17 4.48 -37.60
C MET A 472 7.13 5.67 -37.84
N ARG A 473 6.61 6.89 -37.72
CA ARG A 473 7.37 8.13 -37.93
C ARG A 473 8.67 8.11 -37.10
N SER A 474 9.80 8.33 -37.75
CA SER A 474 11.12 8.42 -37.11
C SER A 474 11.50 7.21 -36.25
N MET A 475 10.87 6.04 -36.42
CA MET A 475 11.02 4.91 -35.48
C MET A 475 12.48 4.50 -35.23
N PHE A 476 13.34 4.54 -36.27
CA PHE A 476 14.77 4.21 -36.19
C PHE A 476 15.67 5.40 -36.52
N GLU A 477 15.16 6.63 -36.44
CA GLU A 477 15.94 7.83 -36.74
C GLU A 477 17.18 7.92 -35.85
N GLY A 478 18.39 7.89 -36.41
CA GLY A 478 19.65 7.94 -35.65
C GLY A 478 19.97 6.65 -34.87
N ALA A 479 19.23 5.55 -35.05
CA ALA A 479 19.55 4.23 -34.51
C ALA A 479 20.73 3.61 -35.28
N SER A 480 21.93 4.19 -35.10
CA SER A 480 23.07 4.02 -36.00
C SER A 480 23.57 2.59 -36.18
N LYS A 481 23.31 1.69 -35.23
CA LYS A 481 23.72 0.27 -35.26
C LYS A 481 22.61 -0.68 -35.71
N PHE A 482 21.38 -0.22 -35.85
CA PHE A 482 20.27 -1.10 -36.21
C PHE A 482 20.44 -1.61 -37.64
N ASN A 483 20.52 -2.94 -37.79
CA ASN A 483 20.62 -3.60 -39.09
C ASN A 483 20.01 -5.01 -39.07
N LYS A 484 18.81 -5.14 -38.49
CA LYS A 484 18.07 -6.41 -38.42
C LYS A 484 16.94 -6.45 -39.45
N PRO A 485 16.65 -7.62 -40.02
CA PRO A 485 15.62 -7.75 -41.05
C PRO A 485 14.23 -7.40 -40.47
N ILE A 486 13.52 -6.53 -41.19
CA ILE A 486 12.15 -6.08 -40.88
C ILE A 486 11.26 -6.04 -42.14
N GLY A 487 11.73 -6.64 -43.24
CA GLY A 487 10.99 -6.73 -44.49
C GLY A 487 9.70 -7.55 -44.41
N THR A 488 9.53 -8.33 -43.34
CA THR A 488 8.34 -9.16 -43.04
C THR A 488 7.18 -8.38 -42.44
N TRP A 489 7.40 -7.13 -42.01
CA TRP A 489 6.36 -6.31 -41.40
C TRP A 489 5.21 -6.01 -42.36
N ASN A 490 3.98 -6.09 -41.85
CA ASN A 490 2.80 -5.66 -42.57
C ASN A 490 2.61 -4.15 -42.39
N THR A 491 2.74 -3.39 -43.48
CA THR A 491 2.65 -1.92 -43.47
C THR A 491 1.38 -1.40 -44.15
N ASN A 492 0.40 -2.27 -44.42
CA ASN A 492 -0.82 -1.92 -45.17
C ASN A 492 -1.66 -0.82 -44.51
N ASN A 493 -1.57 -0.67 -43.19
CA ASN A 493 -2.33 0.31 -42.40
C ASN A 493 -1.50 1.52 -41.97
N VAL A 494 -0.21 1.58 -42.30
CA VAL A 494 0.65 2.67 -41.87
C VAL A 494 0.37 3.92 -42.71
N GLU A 495 0.08 5.02 -42.03
CA GLU A 495 -0.28 6.32 -42.59
C GLU A 495 0.89 7.33 -42.52
N ASP A 496 1.83 7.13 -41.59
CA ASP A 496 3.02 7.98 -41.41
C ASP A 496 4.29 7.13 -41.16
N MET A 497 5.31 7.39 -41.97
CA MET A 497 6.66 6.83 -41.84
C MET A 497 7.76 7.90 -42.04
N GLY A 498 7.44 9.19 -41.89
CA GLY A 498 8.41 10.26 -42.12
C GLY A 498 9.69 10.04 -41.31
N ARG A 499 10.87 10.20 -41.94
CA ARG A 499 12.19 10.04 -41.31
C ARG A 499 12.48 8.66 -40.68
N MET A 500 11.76 7.60 -41.05
CA MET A 500 11.87 6.27 -40.40
C MET A 500 13.31 5.79 -40.20
N PHE A 501 14.19 5.95 -41.20
CA PHE A 501 15.60 5.57 -41.14
C PHE A 501 16.56 6.75 -41.30
N PHE A 502 16.11 7.98 -41.05
CA PHE A 502 17.00 9.14 -41.18
C PHE A 502 18.22 8.98 -40.25
N ASN A 503 19.45 9.08 -40.78
CA ASN A 503 20.69 8.81 -40.04
C ASN A 503 20.81 7.40 -39.40
N ALA A 504 20.04 6.40 -39.83
CA ALA A 504 20.24 5.00 -39.46
C ALA A 504 21.38 4.38 -40.28
N THR A 505 22.61 4.83 -40.03
CA THR A 505 23.78 4.64 -40.92
C THR A 505 24.19 3.18 -41.15
N SER A 506 23.73 2.22 -40.35
CA SER A 506 24.01 0.79 -40.60
C SER A 506 22.89 0.05 -41.34
N PHE A 507 21.68 0.60 -41.40
CA PHE A 507 20.52 -0.13 -41.89
C PHE A 507 20.60 -0.34 -43.41
N ASP A 508 20.62 -1.60 -43.85
CA ASP A 508 20.83 -1.99 -45.24
C ASP A 508 20.00 -3.22 -45.70
N GLN A 509 18.88 -3.47 -45.01
CA GLN A 509 18.04 -4.67 -45.16
C GLN A 509 16.96 -4.53 -46.25
N ASP A 510 16.48 -5.65 -46.80
CA ASP A 510 15.42 -5.66 -47.83
C ASP A 510 14.06 -5.31 -47.21
N ILE A 511 13.42 -4.26 -47.72
CA ILE A 511 12.05 -3.81 -47.38
C ILE A 511 11.18 -3.62 -48.63
N LYS A 512 11.53 -4.22 -49.76
CA LYS A 512 10.84 -4.01 -51.05
C LYS A 512 9.35 -4.37 -51.02
N ASN A 513 8.97 -5.26 -50.10
CA ASN A 513 7.61 -5.77 -49.95
C ASN A 513 6.69 -4.86 -49.12
N TRP A 514 7.20 -3.77 -48.54
CA TRP A 514 6.37 -2.86 -47.76
C TRP A 514 5.36 -2.12 -48.63
N ASN A 515 4.10 -2.14 -48.20
CA ASN A 515 3.04 -1.33 -48.77
C ASN A 515 3.16 0.13 -48.29
N THR A 516 3.10 1.06 -49.23
CA THR A 516 3.23 2.51 -48.99
C THR A 516 2.02 3.30 -49.52
N ASP A 517 0.90 2.64 -49.81
CA ASP A 517 -0.26 3.23 -50.45
C ASP A 517 -1.05 4.20 -49.56
N LYS A 518 -1.08 3.92 -48.25
CA LYS A 518 -1.81 4.74 -47.26
C LYS A 518 -1.00 5.91 -46.70
N LEU A 519 0.25 6.08 -47.10
CA LEU A 519 1.09 7.16 -46.59
C LEU A 519 0.52 8.54 -46.98
N LYS A 520 0.22 9.36 -45.97
CA LYS A 520 -0.39 10.69 -46.18
C LYS A 520 0.60 11.65 -46.86
N LYS A 521 0.12 12.35 -47.89
CA LYS A 521 0.93 13.29 -48.71
C LYS A 521 1.52 14.47 -47.90
N SER A 522 0.91 14.89 -46.79
CA SER A 522 1.37 16.05 -46.01
C SER A 522 2.60 15.78 -45.12
N HIS A 523 2.94 14.52 -44.84
CA HIS A 523 4.17 14.14 -44.12
C HIS A 523 5.37 14.00 -45.08
N GLN A 524 5.16 14.32 -46.37
CA GLN A 524 6.19 14.35 -47.40
C GLN A 524 7.12 15.56 -47.25
N TYR A 525 8.10 15.45 -46.35
CA TYR A 525 9.44 15.94 -46.68
C TYR A 525 10.49 14.83 -46.46
N PHE A 526 10.39 13.84 -47.36
CA PHE A 526 11.46 13.17 -48.13
C PHE A 526 12.61 12.41 -47.46
N LYS A 527 12.70 12.31 -46.14
CA LYS A 527 13.86 11.69 -45.48
C LYS A 527 13.67 10.25 -45.00
N PHE A 528 12.79 9.48 -45.65
CA PHE A 528 12.47 8.10 -45.21
C PHE A 528 13.73 7.24 -45.03
N VAL A 529 14.77 7.46 -45.85
CA VAL A 529 16.04 6.71 -45.84
C VAL A 529 17.29 7.59 -45.90
N GLU A 530 17.18 8.91 -45.99
CA GLU A 530 18.36 9.79 -46.13
C GLU A 530 19.34 9.60 -44.95
N GLY A 531 20.63 9.38 -45.25
CA GLY A 531 21.64 9.10 -44.22
C GLY A 531 21.69 7.65 -43.71
N SER A 532 20.90 6.73 -44.27
CA SER A 532 21.03 5.28 -44.04
C SER A 532 21.73 4.59 -45.21
N LYS A 533 22.37 3.43 -44.97
CA LYS A 533 23.03 2.64 -46.02
C LYS A 533 22.05 2.09 -47.08
N ILE A 534 20.79 1.86 -46.71
CA ILE A 534 19.76 1.43 -47.65
C ILE A 534 19.40 2.52 -48.67
N HIS A 535 19.70 3.80 -48.39
CA HIS A 535 19.46 4.90 -49.34
C HIS A 535 20.09 4.62 -50.71
N ASP A 536 21.29 4.04 -50.70
CA ASP A 536 22.05 3.73 -51.91
C ASP A 536 21.66 2.39 -52.56
N LYS A 537 20.72 1.64 -51.96
CA LYS A 537 20.28 0.31 -52.40
C LYS A 537 18.85 0.33 -52.95
N GLU A 538 18.67 0.90 -54.15
CA GLU A 538 17.35 1.07 -54.78
C GLU A 538 16.51 -0.23 -54.83
N ASN A 539 17.14 -1.37 -55.11
CA ASN A 539 16.44 -2.66 -55.22
C ASN A 539 15.81 -3.17 -53.91
N TYR A 540 16.19 -2.60 -52.77
CA TYR A 540 15.68 -3.00 -51.45
C TYR A 540 14.51 -2.12 -51.00
N LEU A 541 14.14 -1.11 -51.80
CA LEU A 541 13.07 -0.17 -51.49
C LEU A 541 11.75 -0.56 -52.15
N PRO A 542 10.59 -0.22 -51.55
CA PRO A 542 9.28 -0.24 -52.21
C PRO A 542 9.28 0.57 -53.51
N GLU A 543 8.52 0.14 -54.52
CA GLU A 543 8.49 0.77 -55.86
C GLU A 543 8.25 2.29 -55.83
N LYS A 544 7.29 2.77 -55.02
CA LYS A 544 7.01 4.21 -54.88
C LYS A 544 8.19 5.02 -54.32
N LEU A 545 9.14 4.38 -53.65
CA LEU A 545 10.33 5.01 -53.10
C LEU A 545 11.51 4.94 -54.07
N LYS A 546 11.63 3.88 -54.88
CA LYS A 546 12.63 3.75 -55.94
C LYS A 546 12.63 4.96 -56.88
N GLU A 547 11.45 5.31 -57.40
CA GLU A 547 11.28 6.47 -58.29
C GLU A 547 11.74 7.79 -57.66
N LYS A 548 11.58 7.93 -56.34
CA LYS A 548 11.91 9.16 -55.61
C LYS A 548 13.40 9.26 -55.34
N VAL A 549 14.07 8.18 -54.95
CA VAL A 549 15.52 8.14 -54.79
C VAL A 549 16.20 8.50 -56.10
N LYS A 550 15.77 7.88 -57.22
CA LYS A 550 16.21 8.26 -58.57
C LYS A 550 16.09 9.76 -58.87
N LYS A 551 14.92 10.35 -58.60
CA LYS A 551 14.69 11.80 -58.83
C LYS A 551 15.57 12.69 -57.96
N MET A 552 15.88 12.28 -56.72
CA MET A 552 16.76 13.04 -55.83
C MET A 552 18.22 12.94 -56.26
N SER A 553 18.70 11.74 -56.58
CA SER A 553 20.06 11.56 -57.11
C SER A 553 20.29 12.39 -58.38
N MET A 554 19.31 12.44 -59.30
CA MET A 554 19.37 13.29 -60.51
C MET A 554 19.41 14.79 -60.20
N ARG A 555 18.74 15.25 -59.13
CA ARG A 555 18.77 16.67 -58.71
C ARG A 555 20.11 17.03 -58.07
N GLU A 556 20.70 16.14 -57.28
CA GLU A 556 22.02 16.33 -56.67
C GLU A 556 23.15 16.32 -57.70
N THR A 557 23.07 15.46 -58.72
CA THR A 557 24.03 15.49 -59.84
C THR A 557 23.93 16.79 -60.63
N ASN A 558 22.71 17.32 -60.84
CA ASN A 558 22.49 18.57 -61.55
C ASN A 558 22.89 19.82 -60.72
N SER A 559 22.77 19.77 -59.39
CA SER A 559 23.23 20.86 -58.53
C SER A 559 24.75 20.89 -58.39
N ARG A 560 25.41 19.73 -58.36
CA ARG A 560 26.88 19.63 -58.37
C ARG A 560 27.48 20.03 -59.72
N SER A 561 26.86 19.67 -60.84
CA SER A 561 27.34 20.08 -62.17
C SER A 561 27.25 21.60 -62.35
N THR A 562 26.16 22.22 -61.89
CA THR A 562 25.98 23.69 -61.93
C THR A 562 26.86 24.46 -60.95
N SER A 563 27.30 23.86 -59.84
CA SER A 563 28.28 24.47 -58.94
C SER A 563 29.73 24.28 -59.37
N SER A 564 30.04 23.29 -60.22
CA SER A 564 31.38 23.14 -60.81
C SER A 564 31.58 23.98 -62.07
N ALA A 565 30.49 24.49 -62.65
CA ALA A 565 30.47 25.34 -63.84
C ALA A 565 30.41 26.85 -63.53
N LYS A 566 30.38 27.22 -62.24
CA LYS A 566 30.54 28.58 -61.71
C LYS A 566 31.87 28.66 -60.98
#